data_AF-A0A3B8JXL1-F1
#
_entry.id   AF-A0A3B8JXL1-F1
#
_cell.length_a   1.000
_cell.length_b   1.000
_cell.length_c   1.000
_cell.angle_alpha   90.00
_cell.angle_beta   90.00
_cell.angle_gamma   90.00
#
_symmetry.space_group_name_H-M   'P 1'
#
loop_
_entity.id
_entity.type
_entity.pdbx_description
1 polymer ?
#
loop_
_entity_poly.entity_id
_entity_poly.type
_entity_poly.pdbx_seq_one_letter_code
_entity_poly.pdbx_strand_id
1 'polypeptide(L)'
;MTRFTRTFIFLFTVLLTGYLVLFPLAGTGSAGTGNGIKVKINDVFLSLPQPPIRVGMTTLLPFRAIYEFLGATISWDKNTSTVSASRGGIKVELHVKNGIAIINDEKVLLNVAPRIVNGTTMVPAWF
;
A
#
# COMPACT_ATOMS: atom_id res chain seq x y z
N MET A 1 68.04 26.85 21.48
CA MET A 1 66.81 26.39 22.17
C MET A 1 65.60 26.88 21.36
N THR A 2 65.19 26.44 20.16
CA THR A 2 65.16 25.15 19.45
C THR A 2 64.62 23.97 20.26
N ARG A 3 63.41 23.52 19.87
CA ARG A 3 62.86 22.15 19.96
C ARG A 3 61.87 21.75 21.07
N PHE A 4 61.08 22.66 21.65
CA PHE A 4 60.11 22.22 22.69
C PHE A 4 58.62 22.54 22.50
N THR A 5 58.22 23.35 21.51
CA THR A 5 56.80 23.76 21.37
C THR A 5 56.03 23.07 20.24
N ARG A 6 56.66 22.17 19.47
CA ARG A 6 56.03 21.55 18.27
C ARG A 6 55.65 20.07 18.39
N THR A 7 55.98 19.41 19.51
CA THR A 7 55.68 17.99 19.71
C THR A 7 54.51 17.74 20.67
N PHE A 8 54.06 18.75 21.44
CA PHE A 8 53.01 18.57 22.45
C PHE A 8 51.58 18.83 21.95
N ILE A 9 51.40 19.47 20.77
CA ILE A 9 50.10 19.67 20.13
C ILE A 9 49.69 18.50 19.22
N PHE A 10 50.61 17.57 18.93
CA PHE A 10 50.33 16.39 18.12
C PHE A 10 49.96 15.13 18.93
N LEU A 11 49.95 15.23 20.27
CA LEU A 11 49.56 14.13 21.17
C LEU A 11 48.15 14.31 21.77
N PHE A 12 47.44 15.37 21.40
CA PHE A 12 46.07 15.65 21.86
C PHE A 12 45.00 15.57 20.75
N THR A 13 45.39 15.21 19.52
CA THR A 13 44.49 15.02 18.37
C THR A 13 44.29 13.56 17.96
N VAL A 14 44.90 12.62 18.68
CA VAL A 14 44.77 11.16 18.44
C VAL A 14 43.94 10.47 19.56
N LEU A 15 43.34 11.25 20.46
CA LEU A 15 42.40 10.78 21.49
C LEU A 15 40.99 11.36 21.28
N LEU A 16 40.64 11.67 20.02
CA LEU A 16 39.30 12.10 19.59
C LEU A 16 38.82 11.34 18.34
N THR A 17 39.44 10.20 18.04
CA THR A 17 39.14 9.34 16.87
C THR A 17 38.92 7.89 17.24
N GLY A 18 38.67 7.61 18.52
CA GLY A 18 38.31 6.28 19.01
C GLY A 18 37.20 6.39 20.05
N TYR A 19 36.04 5.83 19.72
CA TYR A 19 34.86 5.66 20.58
C TYR A 19 33.97 6.88 20.84
N LEU A 20 33.08 7.19 19.88
CA LEU A 20 31.67 7.34 20.23
C LEU A 20 30.79 7.11 18.99
N VAL A 21 30.08 5.99 19.04
CA VAL A 21 28.83 5.67 18.34
C VAL A 21 28.80 5.70 16.81
N LEU A 22 29.20 4.57 16.24
CA LEU A 22 28.41 3.97 15.17
C LEU A 22 27.05 3.57 15.77
N PHE A 23 26.10 4.51 15.87
CA PHE A 23 24.69 4.15 15.95
C PHE A 23 24.26 3.80 14.53
N PRO A 24 24.05 2.52 14.15
CA PRO A 24 23.13 2.28 13.07
C PRO A 24 21.81 2.89 13.54
N LEU A 25 21.40 3.99 12.91
CA LEU A 25 20.01 4.40 12.96
C LEU A 25 19.26 3.28 12.25
N ALA A 26 18.99 2.20 13.00
CA ALA A 26 17.98 1.24 12.63
C ALA A 26 16.71 2.09 12.54
N GLY A 27 16.37 2.46 11.31
CA GLY A 27 15.06 2.98 10.98
C GLY A 27 14.07 1.87 11.25
N THR A 28 13.76 1.62 12.51
CA THR A 28 12.48 1.07 12.90
C THR A 28 11.50 2.21 12.66
N GLY A 29 11.15 2.40 11.39
CA GLY A 29 9.82 2.86 11.08
C GLY A 29 8.91 1.84 11.72
N SER A 30 8.43 2.14 12.93
CA SER A 30 7.28 1.47 13.49
C SER A 30 6.16 1.76 12.50
N ALA A 31 5.98 0.84 11.55
CA ALA A 31 4.74 0.74 10.80
C ALA A 31 3.67 0.65 11.90
N GLY A 32 2.94 1.75 12.08
CA GLY A 32 1.90 1.84 13.08
C GLY A 32 1.02 0.62 12.90
N THR A 33 1.07 -0.29 13.87
CA THR A 33 -0.01 -1.26 14.08
C THR A 33 -1.18 -0.45 14.60
N GLY A 34 -1.74 0.38 13.72
CA GLY A 34 -3.12 0.79 13.88
C GLY A 34 -3.94 -0.48 13.75
N ASN A 35 -5.00 -0.59 14.54
CA ASN A 35 -6.07 -1.55 14.33
C ASN A 35 -6.71 -1.26 12.95
N GLY A 36 -6.00 -1.65 11.89
CA GLY A 36 -6.40 -1.50 10.51
C GLY A 36 -7.57 -2.42 10.25
N ILE A 37 -8.45 -2.00 9.34
CA ILE A 37 -9.60 -2.81 8.94
C ILE A 37 -9.05 -4.08 8.29
N LYS A 38 -9.28 -5.24 8.92
CA LYS A 38 -8.89 -6.54 8.37
C LYS A 38 -10.10 -7.13 7.64
N VAL A 39 -9.85 -7.72 6.47
CA VAL A 39 -10.88 -8.36 5.66
C VAL A 39 -10.74 -9.87 5.81
N LYS A 40 -11.85 -10.55 6.07
CA LYS A 40 -11.95 -12.00 6.23
C LYS A 40 -13.00 -12.52 5.26
N ILE A 41 -12.64 -13.52 4.45
CA ILE A 41 -13.52 -14.16 3.46
C ILE A 41 -13.50 -15.66 3.73
N ASN A 42 -14.67 -16.29 3.91
CA ASN A 42 -14.80 -17.74 4.18
C ASN A 42 -13.85 -18.24 5.28
N ASP A 43 -13.84 -17.55 6.41
CA ASP A 43 -12.96 -17.81 7.53
C ASP A 43 -11.45 -17.55 7.39
N VAL A 44 -11.00 -17.09 6.22
CA VAL A 44 -9.59 -16.80 5.93
C VAL A 44 -9.32 -15.30 5.94
N PHE A 45 -8.29 -14.87 6.67
CA PHE A 45 -7.81 -13.49 6.62
C PHE A 45 -7.04 -13.24 5.33
N LEU A 46 -7.43 -12.20 4.60
CA LEU A 46 -6.77 -11.83 3.35
C LEU A 46 -5.57 -10.91 3.63
N SER A 47 -4.41 -11.26 3.06
CA SER A 47 -3.26 -10.35 3.02
C SER A 47 -3.48 -9.32 1.92
N LEU A 48 -3.79 -8.09 2.31
CA LEU A 48 -4.07 -7.01 1.37
C LEU A 48 -2.80 -6.20 1.07
N PRO A 49 -2.52 -5.88 -0.22
CA PRO A 49 -1.40 -5.01 -0.57
C PRO A 49 -1.60 -3.58 -0.08
N GLN A 50 -2.86 -3.17 0.06
CA GLN A 50 -3.25 -1.87 0.58
C GLN A 50 -4.38 -2.09 1.61
N PRO A 51 -4.28 -1.55 2.84
CA PRO A 51 -5.34 -1.68 3.81
C PRO A 51 -6.64 -1.02 3.30
N PRO A 52 -7.82 -1.52 3.68
CA PRO A 52 -9.07 -0.88 3.37
C PRO A 52 -9.11 0.54 3.94
N ILE A 53 -9.69 1.47 3.19
CA ILE A 53 -9.81 2.87 3.60
C ILE A 53 -11.27 3.24 3.74
N ARG A 54 -11.61 4.08 4.72
CA ARG A 54 -12.96 4.59 4.89
C ARG A 54 -13.10 5.95 4.21
N VAL A 55 -14.07 6.07 3.30
CA VAL A 55 -14.42 7.32 2.62
C VAL A 55 -15.87 7.64 2.95
N GLY A 56 -16.07 8.58 3.89
CA GLY A 56 -17.38 8.90 4.45
C GLY A 56 -17.98 7.69 5.18
N MET A 57 -19.14 7.23 4.71
CA MET A 57 -19.83 6.05 5.26
C MET A 57 -19.50 4.74 4.53
N THR A 58 -18.66 4.79 3.49
CA THR A 58 -18.31 3.60 2.68
C THR A 58 -16.86 3.19 2.93
N THR A 59 -16.61 1.90 3.08
CA THR A 59 -15.26 1.33 3.12
C THR A 59 -14.86 0.92 1.71
N LEU A 60 -13.68 1.35 1.26
CA LEU A 60 -13.09 0.93 0.00
C LEU A 60 -12.05 -0.17 0.24
N LEU A 61 -12.10 -1.22 -0.57
CA LEU A 61 -11.23 -2.37 -0.52
C LEU A 61 -10.44 -2.51 -1.82
N PRO A 62 -9.25 -3.15 -1.79
CA PRO A 62 -8.50 -3.47 -3.00
C PRO A 62 -9.28 -4.43 -3.89
N PHE A 63 -9.72 -3.97 -5.07
CA PHE A 63 -10.48 -4.80 -6.01
C PHE A 63 -9.73 -6.09 -6.34
N ARG A 64 -8.46 -5.96 -6.76
CA ARG A 64 -7.66 -7.09 -7.22
C ARG A 64 -7.57 -8.22 -6.20
N ALA A 65 -7.20 -7.89 -4.96
CA ALA A 65 -6.97 -8.90 -3.93
C ALA A 65 -8.25 -9.68 -3.57
N ILE A 66 -9.41 -9.02 -3.57
CA ILE A 66 -10.68 -9.65 -3.24
C ILE A 66 -11.10 -10.63 -4.33
N TYR A 67 -11.12 -10.19 -5.59
CA TYR A 67 -11.58 -11.04 -6.69
C TYR A 67 -10.57 -12.15 -7.05
N GLU A 68 -9.26 -11.92 -6.87
CA GLU A 68 -8.25 -12.99 -7.01
C GLU A 68 -8.44 -14.07 -5.94
N PHE A 69 -8.68 -13.68 -4.69
CA PHE A 69 -8.95 -14.63 -3.61
C PHE A 69 -10.23 -15.44 -3.87
N LEU A 70 -11.24 -14.82 -4.47
CA LEU A 70 -12.46 -15.51 -4.90
C LEU A 70 -12.25 -16.40 -6.12
N GLY A 71 -11.07 -16.43 -6.73
CA GLY A 71 -10.75 -17.25 -7.90
C GLY A 71 -11.22 -16.65 -9.22
N ALA A 72 -11.41 -15.33 -9.29
CA ALA A 72 -11.67 -14.64 -10.54
C ALA A 72 -10.38 -14.33 -11.29
N THR A 73 -10.44 -14.37 -12.61
CA THR A 73 -9.37 -13.87 -13.48
C THR A 73 -9.50 -12.37 -13.64
N ILE A 74 -8.42 -11.63 -13.36
CA ILE A 74 -8.43 -10.17 -13.39
C ILE A 74 -7.58 -9.65 -14.55
N SER A 75 -8.15 -8.73 -15.32
CA SER A 75 -7.48 -7.98 -16.37
C SER A 75 -7.56 -6.48 -16.09
N TRP A 76 -6.53 -5.75 -16.49
CA TRP A 76 -6.48 -4.29 -16.39
C TRP A 76 -6.14 -3.68 -17.74
N ASP A 77 -7.01 -2.80 -18.21
CA ASP A 77 -6.76 -1.99 -19.39
C ASP A 77 -6.31 -0.59 -18.97
N LYS A 78 -5.04 -0.27 -19.26
CA LYS A 78 -4.44 1.03 -18.94
C LYS A 78 -5.02 2.17 -19.79
N ASN A 79 -5.41 1.91 -21.03
CA ASN A 79 -5.89 2.93 -21.96
C ASN A 79 -7.25 3.45 -21.50
N THR A 80 -8.13 2.55 -21.09
CA THR A 80 -9.49 2.87 -20.63
C THR A 80 -9.57 3.05 -19.11
N SER A 81 -8.53 2.67 -18.36
CA SER A 81 -8.53 2.62 -16.89
C SER A 81 -9.66 1.74 -16.36
N THR A 82 -9.84 0.58 -17.01
CA THR A 82 -10.88 -0.40 -16.70
C THR A 82 -10.27 -1.62 -16.03
N VAL A 83 -10.83 -2.02 -14.89
CA VAL A 83 -10.55 -3.35 -14.31
C VAL A 83 -11.66 -4.30 -14.71
N SER A 84 -11.32 -5.48 -15.21
CA SER A 84 -12.28 -6.54 -15.49
C SER A 84 -11.97 -7.75 -14.62
N ALA A 85 -12.98 -8.36 -14.01
CA ALA A 85 -12.90 -9.64 -13.32
C ALA A 85 -13.91 -10.61 -13.92
N SER A 86 -13.49 -11.87 -14.11
CA SER A 86 -14.36 -12.93 -14.66
C SER A 86 -14.23 -14.20 -13.84
N ARG A 87 -15.37 -14.80 -13.46
CA ARG A 87 -15.43 -16.08 -12.76
C ARG A 87 -16.72 -16.83 -13.10
N GLY A 88 -16.61 -18.06 -13.60
CA GLY A 88 -17.76 -18.97 -13.72
C GLY A 88 -18.95 -18.42 -14.51
N GLY A 89 -18.70 -17.58 -15.52
CA GLY A 89 -19.74 -16.92 -16.33
C GLY A 89 -20.14 -15.53 -15.84
N ILE A 90 -19.76 -15.13 -14.62
CA ILE A 90 -19.98 -13.77 -14.12
C ILE A 90 -18.85 -12.88 -14.60
N LYS A 91 -19.19 -11.78 -15.28
CA LYS A 91 -18.25 -10.74 -15.71
C LYS A 91 -18.54 -9.44 -15.00
N VAL A 92 -17.50 -8.85 -14.43
CA VAL A 92 -17.53 -7.55 -13.76
C VAL A 92 -16.53 -6.65 -14.45
N GLU A 93 -16.98 -5.50 -14.95
CA GLU A 93 -16.12 -4.46 -15.51
C GLU A 93 -16.29 -3.18 -14.71
N LEU A 94 -15.18 -2.58 -14.30
CA LEU A 94 -15.15 -1.38 -13.48
C LEU A 94 -14.40 -0.28 -14.21
N HIS A 95 -15.12 0.79 -14.55
CA HIS A 95 -14.54 1.98 -15.15
C HIS A 95 -14.13 2.96 -14.05
N VAL A 96 -12.85 2.93 -13.66
CA VAL A 96 -12.34 3.69 -12.51
C VAL A 96 -12.59 5.20 -12.64
N LYS A 97 -12.47 5.75 -13.85
CA LYS A 97 -12.65 7.19 -14.10
C LYS A 97 -14.09 7.67 -13.92
N ASN A 98 -15.08 6.84 -14.24
CA ASN A 98 -16.47 7.27 -14.33
C ASN A 98 -17.32 6.76 -13.15
N GLY A 99 -16.77 5.95 -12.25
CA GLY A 99 -17.52 5.39 -11.13
C GLY A 99 -18.67 4.47 -11.57
N ILE A 100 -18.52 3.87 -12.74
CA ILE A 100 -19.50 2.95 -13.33
C ILE A 100 -18.91 1.55 -13.27
N ALA A 101 -19.74 0.62 -12.85
CA ALA A 101 -19.49 -0.80 -13.00
C ALA A 101 -20.51 -1.45 -13.92
N ILE A 102 -20.13 -2.55 -14.54
CA ILE A 102 -20.97 -3.38 -15.39
C ILE A 102 -20.87 -4.80 -14.84
N ILE A 103 -21.98 -5.38 -14.38
CA ILE A 103 -22.06 -6.74 -13.84
C ILE A 103 -23.01 -7.53 -14.73
N ASN A 104 -22.51 -8.55 -15.42
CA ASN A 104 -23.32 -9.36 -16.36
C ASN A 104 -24.14 -8.49 -17.34
N ASP A 105 -23.48 -7.48 -17.93
CA ASP A 105 -24.06 -6.50 -18.87
C ASP A 105 -25.01 -5.46 -18.24
N GLU A 106 -25.27 -5.52 -16.93
CA GLU A 106 -26.05 -4.52 -16.21
C GLU A 106 -25.17 -3.40 -15.64
N LYS A 107 -25.53 -2.15 -15.93
CA LYS A 107 -24.78 -0.97 -15.48
C LYS A 107 -25.16 -0.56 -14.06
N VAL A 108 -24.22 -0.63 -13.13
CA VAL A 108 -24.36 -0.22 -11.74
C VAL A 108 -23.56 1.07 -11.49
N LEU A 109 -24.23 2.09 -10.94
CA LEU A 109 -23.61 3.36 -10.59
C LEU A 109 -23.14 3.33 -9.13
N LEU A 110 -21.86 3.63 -8.91
CA LEU A 110 -21.27 3.58 -7.58
C LEU A 110 -21.54 4.90 -6.84
N ASN A 111 -22.11 4.80 -5.63
CA ASN A 111 -22.35 5.96 -4.76
C ASN A 111 -21.05 6.67 -4.33
N VAL A 112 -19.95 5.91 -4.24
CA VAL A 112 -18.60 6.40 -3.97
C VAL A 112 -17.70 5.97 -5.11
N ALA A 113 -17.11 6.96 -5.79
CA ALA A 113 -16.22 6.70 -6.91
C ALA A 113 -15.01 5.83 -6.49
N PRO A 114 -14.64 4.82 -7.28
CA PRO A 114 -13.39 4.09 -7.13
C PRO A 114 -12.18 5.03 -7.18
N ARG A 115 -11.12 4.68 -6.47
CA ARG A 115 -9.90 5.50 -6.42
C ARG A 115 -8.67 4.62 -6.47
N ILE A 116 -7.60 5.12 -7.08
CA ILE A 116 -6.31 4.46 -7.05
C ILE A 116 -5.51 5.05 -5.89
N VAL A 117 -5.12 4.20 -4.93
CA VAL A 117 -4.32 4.60 -3.77
C VAL A 117 -3.06 3.75 -3.74
N ASN A 118 -1.88 4.38 -3.76
CA ASN A 118 -0.58 3.70 -3.86
C ASN A 118 -0.51 2.68 -5.01
N GLY A 119 -1.11 3.01 -6.16
CA GLY A 119 -1.16 2.11 -7.33
C GLY A 119 -2.17 0.96 -7.23
N THR A 120 -2.97 0.89 -6.16
CA THR A 120 -4.01 -0.12 -5.96
C THR A 120 -5.39 0.47 -6.22
N THR A 121 -6.20 -0.16 -7.08
CA THR A 121 -7.59 0.23 -7.31
C THR A 121 -8.47 -0.17 -6.12
N MET A 122 -9.07 0.83 -5.49
CA MET A 122 -9.94 0.71 -4.33
C MET A 122 -11.40 0.89 -4.75
N VAL A 123 -12.26 -0.05 -4.36
CA VAL A 123 -13.70 -0.10 -4.70
C VAL A 123 -14.57 -0.22 -3.45
N PRO A 124 -15.82 0.26 -3.47
CA PRO A 124 -16.75 0.07 -2.37
C PRO A 124 -16.91 -1.39 -1.96
N ALA A 125 -16.96 -1.68 -0.65
CA ALA A 125 -17.03 -3.04 -0.11
C ALA A 125 -18.28 -3.85 -0.51
N TRP A 126 -19.35 -3.16 -0.89
CA TRP A 126 -20.64 -3.77 -1.27
C TRP A 126 -20.70 -4.20 -2.73
N PHE A 127 -19.65 -3.88 -3.50
CA PHE A 127 -19.48 -4.22 -4.91
C PHE A 127 -18.87 -5.62 -5.08
#